data_AF-A0A428X0J3-F1
#
_entry.id   AF-A0A428X0J3-F1
#
_cell.length_a   1.000
_cell.length_b   1.000
_cell.length_c   1.000
_cell.angle_alpha   90.00
_cell.angle_beta   90.00
_cell.angle_gamma   90.00
#
_symmetry.space_group_name_H-M   'P 1'
#
loop_
_entity.id
_entity.type
_entity.pdbx_description
1 polymer ?
#
loop_
_entity_poly.entity_id
_entity_poly.type
_entity_poly.pdbx_seq_one_letter_code
_entity_poly.pdbx_strand_id
1 'polypeptide(L)'
;MSMRPRPLPEVDVQTAVVARAAFRKPTLAMRVRDELGEVFTDGAFVDAFGVRGRPGISPGQLAMVTVLQFAENLTDRQAADAVRGRIDWKYCLGLVLTDPGFDFSVLSQFRTRLVTHDLQGVAFQTLLDRLVEQGLVKARGRLRTDATYVMAAVRDLNRLEMVGETLRAALEAL
;
A
#
# COMPACT_ATOMS: atom_id res chain seq x y z
N MET A 1 -0.98 3.11 -20.08
CA MET A 1 -0.54 4.37 -19.43
C MET A 1 0.96 4.41 -19.51
N SER A 2 1.55 5.57 -19.85
CA SER A 2 3.00 5.73 -19.66
C SER A 2 3.32 6.22 -18.28
N MET A 3 4.47 5.80 -17.77
CA MET A 3 4.95 6.19 -16.46
C MET A 3 6.32 6.86 -16.59
N ARG A 4 6.48 7.97 -15.86
CA ARG A 4 7.78 8.60 -15.60
C ARG A 4 7.96 8.56 -14.09
N PRO A 5 9.04 7.96 -13.56
CA PRO A 5 9.23 7.87 -12.14
C PRO A 5 9.26 9.25 -11.52
N ARG A 6 8.45 9.48 -10.49
CA ARG A 6 8.47 10.71 -9.69
C ARG A 6 8.61 10.34 -8.22
N PRO A 7 9.43 11.09 -7.47
CA PRO A 7 9.45 10.94 -6.02
C PRO A 7 8.09 11.33 -5.45
N LEU A 8 7.83 10.89 -4.23
CA LEU A 8 6.62 11.28 -3.50
C LEU A 8 6.62 12.81 -3.33
N PRO A 9 5.58 13.53 -3.81
CA PRO A 9 5.55 14.98 -3.74
C PRO A 9 5.55 15.44 -2.28
N GLU A 10 6.22 16.55 -1.99
CA GLU A 10 6.08 17.23 -0.71
C GLU A 10 4.61 17.57 -0.45
N VAL A 11 4.21 17.52 0.82
CA VAL A 11 2.83 17.83 1.17
C VAL A 11 2.60 19.32 0.92
N ASP A 12 1.59 19.61 0.11
CA ASP A 12 1.16 20.98 -0.14
C ASP A 12 0.89 21.73 1.17
N VAL A 13 1.35 22.98 1.24
CA VAL A 13 1.30 23.79 2.47
C VAL A 13 -0.13 23.94 2.97
N GLN A 14 -1.09 24.17 2.06
CA GLN A 14 -2.49 24.32 2.42
C GLN A 14 -3.07 22.99 2.92
N THR A 15 -2.78 21.88 2.24
CA THR A 15 -3.16 20.54 2.71
C THR A 15 -2.60 20.25 4.11
N ALA A 16 -1.33 20.57 4.36
CA ALA A 16 -0.67 20.33 5.65
C ALA A 16 -1.29 21.13 6.79
N VAL A 17 -1.54 22.43 6.57
CA VAL A 17 -2.17 23.32 7.57
C VAL A 17 -3.56 22.80 7.91
N VAL A 18 -4.38 22.49 6.89
CA VAL A 18 -5.75 22.04 7.11
C VAL A 18 -5.80 20.66 7.76
N ALA A 19 -4.93 19.71 7.35
CA ALA A 19 -4.87 18.38 7.94
C ALA A 19 -4.55 18.45 9.44
N ARG A 20 -3.51 19.21 9.82
CA ARG A 20 -3.10 19.38 11.22
C ARG A 20 -4.15 20.11 12.05
N ALA A 21 -4.90 21.04 11.45
CA ALA A 21 -6.00 21.72 12.13
C ALA A 21 -7.23 20.80 12.32
N ALA A 22 -7.57 20.00 11.32
CA ALA A 22 -8.72 19.10 11.35
C ALA A 22 -8.53 17.93 12.32
N PHE A 23 -7.31 17.39 12.41
CA PHE A 23 -7.00 16.22 13.23
C PHE A 23 -6.13 16.58 14.44
N ARG A 24 -6.77 16.74 15.60
CA ARG A 24 -6.07 16.99 16.89
C ARG A 24 -5.04 15.91 17.24
N LYS A 25 -5.27 14.67 16.81
CA LYS A 25 -4.32 13.55 16.88
C LYS A 25 -4.11 13.02 15.47
N PRO A 26 -2.87 12.71 15.07
CA PRO A 26 -2.59 12.26 13.70
C PRO A 26 -3.28 10.91 13.44
N THR A 27 -3.97 10.81 12.30
CA THR A 27 -4.59 9.56 11.86
C THR A 27 -3.54 8.54 11.42
N LEU A 28 -3.95 7.31 11.09
CA LEU A 28 -3.03 6.32 10.55
C LEU A 28 -2.35 6.85 9.27
N ALA A 29 -3.12 7.42 8.33
CA ALA A 29 -2.59 7.95 7.08
C ALA A 29 -1.55 9.07 7.32
N MET A 30 -1.79 9.96 8.28
CA MET A 30 -0.84 11.01 8.64
C MET A 30 0.45 10.44 9.23
N ARG A 31 0.34 9.48 10.17
CA ARG A 31 1.52 8.82 10.76
C ARG A 31 2.34 8.04 9.75
N VAL A 32 1.67 7.32 8.85
CA VAL A 32 2.35 6.61 7.74
C VAL A 32 3.20 7.60 6.94
N ARG A 33 2.68 8.79 6.63
CA ARG A 33 3.43 9.81 5.91
C ARG A 33 4.58 10.40 6.72
N ASP A 34 4.34 10.76 7.97
CA ASP A 34 5.32 11.44 8.81
C ASP A 34 6.45 10.50 9.28
N GLU A 35 6.14 9.22 9.53
CA GLU A 35 7.08 8.22 10.06
C GLU A 35 7.73 7.36 8.97
N LEU A 36 6.96 6.88 7.98
CA LEU A 36 7.50 5.98 6.96
C LEU A 36 8.03 6.71 5.73
N GLY A 37 7.49 7.89 5.42
CA GLY A 37 7.87 8.70 4.26
C GLY A 37 7.50 8.05 2.92
N GLU A 38 8.37 8.19 1.92
CA GLU A 38 8.22 7.48 0.64
C GLU A 38 8.59 6.00 0.81
N VAL A 39 7.57 5.17 1.02
CA VAL A 39 7.73 3.70 1.10
C VAL A 39 7.88 3.09 -0.29
N PHE A 40 7.05 3.55 -1.23
CA PHE A 40 6.95 2.97 -2.56
C PHE A 40 7.54 3.94 -3.58
N THR A 41 8.74 3.63 -4.05
CA THR A 41 9.28 4.36 -5.18
C THR A 41 8.58 3.93 -6.45
N ASP A 42 8.25 4.91 -7.26
CA ASP A 42 7.68 4.71 -8.59
C ASP A 42 8.59 3.79 -9.45
N GLY A 43 9.91 3.86 -9.26
CA GLY A 43 10.90 3.02 -9.93
C GLY A 43 10.68 1.52 -9.76
N ALA A 44 10.17 1.08 -8.60
CA ALA A 44 9.92 -0.34 -8.32
C ALA A 44 8.79 -0.95 -9.17
N PHE A 45 8.01 -0.12 -9.87
CA PHE A 45 6.87 -0.56 -10.69
C PHE A 45 7.06 -0.34 -12.18
N VAL A 46 8.23 0.13 -12.62
CA VAL A 46 8.46 0.51 -14.03
C VAL A 46 8.16 -0.66 -14.98
N ASP A 47 8.51 -1.89 -14.60
CA ASP A 47 8.30 -3.08 -15.43
C ASP A 47 6.82 -3.40 -15.69
N ALA A 48 5.91 -2.94 -14.82
CA ALA A 48 4.47 -3.11 -14.96
C ALA A 48 3.78 -1.97 -15.74
N PHE A 49 4.51 -0.92 -16.12
CA PHE A 49 3.97 0.23 -16.82
C PHE A 49 4.75 0.54 -18.10
N GLY A 50 4.04 0.71 -19.21
CA GLY A 50 4.67 1.03 -20.48
C GLY A 50 5.41 2.37 -20.48
N VAL A 51 6.35 2.55 -21.41
CA VAL A 51 7.12 3.79 -21.59
C VAL A 51 6.32 4.88 -22.33
N ARG A 52 5.29 4.51 -23.13
CA ARG A 52 4.48 5.43 -23.96
C ARG A 52 2.97 5.29 -23.68
N GLY A 53 2.25 6.41 -23.60
CA GLY A 53 0.81 6.47 -23.28
C GLY A 53 0.37 7.78 -22.59
N ARG A 54 -0.88 7.81 -22.10
CA ARG A 54 -1.38 8.91 -21.25
C ARG A 54 -0.65 8.88 -19.90
N PRO A 55 -0.22 10.03 -19.34
CA PRO A 55 0.41 10.08 -18.02
C PRO A 55 -0.52 9.46 -16.98
N GLY A 56 -0.02 8.40 -16.33
CA GLY A 56 -0.73 7.72 -15.25
C GLY A 56 -0.51 8.36 -13.89
N ILE A 57 -1.37 8.01 -12.95
CA ILE A 57 -1.17 8.26 -11.52
C ILE A 57 0.09 7.50 -11.07
N SER A 58 0.82 8.04 -10.10
CA SER A 58 2.03 7.40 -9.57
C SER A 58 1.69 5.99 -9.05
N PRO A 59 2.37 4.93 -9.53
CA PRO A 59 2.24 3.58 -9.00
C PRO A 59 2.56 3.51 -7.50
N GLY A 60 3.52 4.30 -7.01
CA GLY A 60 3.83 4.39 -5.58
C GLY A 60 2.68 4.93 -4.75
N GLN A 61 1.98 5.96 -5.24
CA GLN A 61 0.75 6.46 -4.61
C GLN A 61 -0.37 5.41 -4.63
N LEU A 62 -0.55 4.67 -5.74
CA LEU A 62 -1.56 3.60 -5.83
C LEU A 62 -1.23 2.43 -4.90
N ALA A 63 0.04 2.08 -4.75
CA ALA A 63 0.50 1.09 -3.76
C ALA A 63 0.16 1.55 -2.34
N MET A 64 0.45 2.82 -2.00
CA MET A 64 0.10 3.38 -0.70
C MET A 64 -1.42 3.39 -0.47
N VAL A 65 -2.22 3.77 -1.47
CA VAL A 65 -3.68 3.67 -1.38
C VAL A 65 -4.14 2.24 -1.14
N THR A 66 -3.52 1.25 -1.80
CA THR A 66 -3.86 -0.16 -1.62
C THR A 66 -3.56 -0.62 -0.18
N VAL A 67 -2.47 -0.15 0.43
CA VAL A 67 -2.14 -0.41 1.83
C VAL A 67 -3.15 0.22 2.77
N LEU A 68 -3.48 1.51 2.59
CA LEU A 68 -4.47 2.20 3.43
C LEU A 68 -5.88 1.62 3.26
N GLN A 69 -6.25 1.25 2.03
CA GLN A 69 -7.49 0.56 1.72
C GLN A 69 -7.60 -0.72 2.54
N PHE A 70 -6.54 -1.53 2.57
CA PHE A 70 -6.52 -2.78 3.32
C PHE A 70 -6.52 -2.53 4.83
N ALA A 71 -5.69 -1.60 5.32
CA ALA A 71 -5.57 -1.28 6.75
C ALA A 71 -6.88 -0.73 7.34
N GLU A 72 -7.65 0.01 6.55
CA GLU A 72 -8.93 0.58 6.95
C GLU A 72 -10.14 -0.28 6.50
N ASN A 73 -9.91 -1.46 5.91
CA ASN A 73 -10.93 -2.39 5.42
C ASN A 73 -11.96 -1.74 4.48
N LEU A 74 -11.48 -1.01 3.48
CA LEU A 74 -12.30 -0.27 2.51
C LEU A 74 -12.48 -1.02 1.20
N THR A 75 -13.66 -0.88 0.60
CA THR A 75 -13.89 -1.26 -0.80
C THR A 75 -13.17 -0.31 -1.76
N ASP A 76 -12.95 -0.74 -3.01
CA ASP A 76 -12.29 0.10 -4.03
C ASP A 76 -12.99 1.46 -4.23
N ARG A 77 -14.34 1.47 -4.15
CA ARG A 77 -15.13 2.70 -4.24
C ARG A 77 -14.90 3.61 -3.04
N GLN A 78 -14.95 3.06 -1.83
CA GLN A 78 -14.69 3.81 -0.62
C GLN A 78 -13.24 4.34 -0.57
N ALA A 79 -12.27 3.58 -1.05
CA ALA A 79 -10.89 4.04 -1.15
C ALA A 79 -10.74 5.20 -2.15
N ALA A 80 -11.39 5.11 -3.33
CA ALA A 80 -11.41 6.21 -4.28
C ALA A 80 -12.09 7.46 -3.70
N ASP A 81 -13.20 7.29 -2.98
CA ASP A 81 -13.89 8.40 -2.31
C ASP A 81 -13.08 8.97 -1.14
N ALA A 82 -12.31 8.14 -0.44
CA ALA A 82 -11.38 8.59 0.59
C ALA A 82 -10.27 9.46 -0.01
N VAL A 83 -9.68 9.07 -1.15
CA VAL A 83 -8.71 9.92 -1.86
C VAL A 83 -9.32 11.28 -2.24
N ARG A 84 -10.60 11.32 -2.66
CA ARG A 84 -11.29 12.55 -3.05
C ARG A 84 -11.65 13.46 -1.89
N GLY A 85 -12.20 12.88 -0.82
CA GLY A 85 -12.87 13.64 0.24
C GLY A 85 -12.08 13.76 1.53
N ARG A 86 -11.15 12.85 1.81
CA ARG A 86 -10.47 12.81 3.11
C ARG A 86 -9.14 13.54 3.08
N ILE A 87 -9.04 14.52 3.97
CA ILE A 87 -7.87 15.42 4.07
C ILE A 87 -6.63 14.66 4.55
N ASP A 88 -6.78 13.66 5.42
CA ASP A 88 -5.66 12.83 5.89
C ASP A 88 -5.08 11.94 4.79
N TRP A 89 -5.90 11.43 3.88
CA TRP A 89 -5.45 10.69 2.71
C TRP A 89 -4.73 11.60 1.70
N LYS A 90 -5.25 12.81 1.45
CA LYS A 90 -4.56 13.81 0.62
C LYS A 90 -3.22 14.23 1.23
N TYR A 91 -3.17 14.40 2.55
CA TYR A 91 -1.92 14.64 3.28
C TYR A 91 -0.92 13.50 3.07
N CYS A 92 -1.36 12.26 3.25
CA CYS A 92 -0.48 11.10 3.10
C CYS A 92 0.11 11.00 1.69
N LEU A 93 -0.71 11.19 0.67
CA LEU A 93 -0.32 11.08 -0.72
C LEU A 93 0.40 12.32 -1.27
N GLY A 94 0.47 13.42 -0.51
CA GLY A 94 1.01 14.70 -0.97
C GLY A 94 0.14 15.36 -2.06
N LEU A 95 -1.18 15.20 -1.97
CA LEU A 95 -2.15 15.78 -2.91
C LEU A 95 -2.61 17.15 -2.44
N VAL A 96 -2.91 18.03 -3.39
CA VAL A 96 -3.59 19.31 -3.12
C VAL A 96 -5.04 19.07 -2.74
N LEU A 97 -5.62 19.94 -1.91
CA LEU A 97 -7.02 19.80 -1.47
C LEU A 97 -8.03 19.75 -2.62
N THR A 98 -7.72 20.40 -3.75
CA THR A 98 -8.55 20.43 -4.96
C THR A 98 -8.35 19.22 -5.88
N ASP A 99 -7.47 18.28 -5.52
CA ASP A 99 -7.20 17.11 -6.35
C ASP A 99 -8.49 16.28 -6.53
N PRO A 100 -8.88 15.95 -7.78
CA PRO A 100 -10.13 15.26 -8.08
C PRO A 100 -10.08 13.75 -7.79
N GLY A 101 -8.93 13.20 -7.38
CA GLY A 101 -8.70 11.78 -7.20
C GLY A 101 -8.78 11.01 -8.51
N PHE A 102 -9.21 9.75 -8.43
CA PHE A 102 -9.28 8.84 -9.56
C PHE A 102 -10.50 7.93 -9.51
N ASP A 103 -10.85 7.29 -10.63
CA ASP A 103 -11.93 6.30 -10.66
C ASP A 103 -11.55 4.97 -9.98
N PHE A 104 -12.46 4.37 -9.22
CA PHE A 104 -12.20 3.16 -8.44
C PHE A 104 -11.64 1.99 -9.27
N SER A 105 -11.96 1.91 -10.57
CA SER A 105 -11.44 0.89 -11.48
C SER A 105 -9.91 0.95 -11.66
N VAL A 106 -9.28 2.06 -11.33
CA VAL A 106 -7.81 2.20 -11.37
C VAL A 106 -7.14 1.24 -10.37
N LEU A 107 -7.74 1.02 -9.19
CA LEU A 107 -7.18 0.14 -8.16
C LEU A 107 -7.22 -1.33 -8.58
N SER A 108 -8.33 -1.78 -9.17
CA SER A 108 -8.43 -3.14 -9.69
C SER A 108 -7.46 -3.37 -10.85
N GLN A 109 -7.37 -2.43 -11.80
CA GLN A 109 -6.38 -2.51 -12.89
C GLN A 109 -4.94 -2.52 -12.38
N PHE A 110 -4.63 -1.71 -11.37
CA PHE A 110 -3.31 -1.67 -10.75
C PHE A 110 -2.95 -3.03 -10.13
N ARG A 111 -3.84 -3.62 -9.31
CA ARG A 111 -3.62 -4.94 -8.72
C ARG A 111 -3.47 -6.03 -9.77
N THR A 112 -4.29 -6.03 -10.82
CA THR A 112 -4.14 -6.97 -11.94
C THR A 112 -2.76 -6.86 -12.59
N ARG A 113 -2.22 -5.65 -12.76
CA ARG A 113 -0.86 -5.47 -13.28
C ARG A 113 0.20 -5.99 -12.34
N LEU A 114 0.08 -5.72 -11.03
CA LEU A 114 1.04 -6.26 -10.05
C LEU A 114 1.13 -7.78 -10.15
N VAL A 115 -0.02 -8.46 -10.21
CA VAL A 115 -0.09 -9.93 -10.34
C VAL A 115 0.47 -10.41 -11.68
N THR A 116 0.14 -9.73 -12.78
CA THR A 116 0.62 -10.11 -14.12
C THR A 116 2.14 -10.01 -14.25
N HIS A 117 2.75 -9.07 -13.52
CA HIS A 117 4.19 -8.80 -13.56
C HIS A 117 4.94 -9.34 -12.33
N ASP A 118 4.30 -10.17 -11.50
CA ASP A 118 4.85 -10.76 -10.28
C ASP A 118 5.43 -9.74 -9.27
N LEU A 119 4.88 -8.52 -9.24
CA LEU A 119 5.35 -7.43 -8.38
C LEU A 119 4.63 -7.36 -7.02
N GLN A 120 3.65 -8.23 -6.76
CA GLN A 120 2.94 -8.25 -5.48
C GLN A 120 3.88 -8.54 -4.29
N GLY A 121 4.85 -9.45 -4.49
CA GLY A 121 5.86 -9.78 -3.48
C GLY A 121 6.79 -8.60 -3.21
N VAL A 122 7.19 -7.90 -4.26
CA VAL A 122 8.04 -6.70 -4.18
C VAL A 122 7.35 -5.61 -3.36
N ALA A 123 6.09 -5.31 -3.64
CA ALA A 123 5.34 -4.29 -2.89
C ALA A 123 5.21 -4.67 -1.40
N PHE A 124 4.86 -5.92 -1.09
CA PHE A 124 4.74 -6.36 0.29
C PHE A 124 6.08 -6.32 1.03
N GLN A 125 7.14 -6.87 0.41
CA GLN A 125 8.47 -6.92 1.02
C GLN A 125 9.03 -5.52 1.26
N THR A 126 8.86 -4.60 0.30
CA THR A 126 9.31 -3.20 0.44
C THR A 126 8.67 -2.53 1.66
N LEU A 127 7.35 -2.73 1.87
CA LEU A 127 6.68 -2.21 3.05
C LEU A 127 7.20 -2.88 4.32
N LEU A 128 7.38 -4.20 4.31
CA LEU A 128 7.85 -4.95 5.47
C LEU A 128 9.25 -4.51 5.88
N ASP A 129 10.17 -4.40 4.94
CA ASP A 129 11.54 -3.96 5.18
C ASP A 129 11.55 -2.57 5.81
N ARG A 130 10.72 -1.65 5.30
CA ARG A 130 10.59 -0.31 5.87
C ARG A 130 10.04 -0.33 7.30
N LEU A 131 9.07 -1.18 7.59
CA LEU A 131 8.53 -1.34 8.94
C LEU A 131 9.55 -1.96 9.90
N VAL A 132 10.40 -2.88 9.42
CA VAL A 132 11.50 -3.47 10.20
C VAL A 132 12.58 -2.43 10.49
N GLU A 133 12.98 -1.64 9.50
CA GLU A 133 13.95 -0.54 9.67
C GLU A 133 13.51 0.48 10.73
N GLN A 134 12.21 0.79 10.76
CA GLN A 134 11.61 1.68 11.75
C GLN A 134 11.39 1.02 13.12
N GLY A 135 11.77 -0.26 13.28
CA GLY A 135 11.63 -1.01 14.53
C GLY A 135 10.18 -1.36 14.90
N LEU A 136 9.24 -1.15 13.97
CA LEU A 136 7.81 -1.46 14.16
C LEU A 136 7.56 -2.97 14.05
N VAL A 137 8.37 -3.67 13.27
CA VAL A 137 8.36 -5.13 13.16
C VAL A 137 9.71 -5.67 13.64
N LYS A 138 9.68 -6.53 14.67
CA LYS A 138 10.88 -7.18 15.20
C LYS A 138 11.15 -8.46 14.44
N ALA A 139 12.41 -8.70 14.07
CA ALA A 139 12.85 -9.99 13.56
C ALA A 139 12.68 -11.06 14.66
N ARG A 140 11.68 -11.94 14.49
CA ARG A 140 11.42 -13.19 15.23
C ARG A 140 11.74 -13.22 16.73
N GLY A 141 10.68 -13.25 17.55
CA GLY A 141 10.70 -13.99 18.82
C GLY A 141 10.23 -15.44 18.62
N ARG A 142 10.58 -16.36 19.54
CA ARG A 142 10.05 -17.72 19.59
C ARG A 142 8.51 -17.64 19.59
N LEU A 143 7.88 -18.12 18.52
CA LEU A 143 6.42 -18.11 18.39
C LEU A 143 5.84 -18.85 19.61
N ARG A 144 5.23 -18.12 20.54
CA ARG A 144 4.55 -18.75 21.65
C ARG A 144 3.19 -19.22 21.13
N THR A 145 2.90 -20.51 21.33
CA THR A 145 1.70 -21.18 20.81
C THR A 145 0.40 -20.64 21.41
N ASP A 146 0.49 -19.75 22.40
CA ASP A 146 -0.60 -19.04 23.07
C ASP A 146 -0.75 -17.57 22.63
N ALA A 147 -0.01 -17.11 21.61
CA ALA A 147 -0.22 -15.80 21.04
C ALA A 147 -1.63 -15.72 20.42
N THR A 148 -2.40 -14.71 20.84
CA THR A 148 -3.69 -14.37 20.22
C THR A 148 -3.51 -14.33 18.71
N TYR A 149 -4.23 -15.19 17.99
CA TYR A 149 -4.15 -15.27 16.53
C TYR A 149 -4.35 -13.87 15.96
N VAL A 150 -3.28 -13.27 15.43
CA VAL A 150 -3.42 -12.05 14.64
C VAL A 150 -4.07 -12.53 13.35
N MET A 151 -5.40 -12.38 13.25
CA MET A 151 -6.13 -12.48 11.99
C MET A 151 -5.64 -11.35 11.09
N ALA A 152 -4.43 -11.48 10.55
CA ALA A 152 -4.04 -10.68 9.42
C ALA A 152 -5.00 -11.09 8.30
N ALA A 153 -5.62 -10.14 7.60
CA ALA A 153 -6.43 -10.41 6.41
C ALA A 153 -5.52 -10.81 5.21
N VAL A 154 -4.53 -11.66 5.49
CA VAL A 154 -3.80 -12.39 4.47
C VAL A 154 -4.80 -13.32 3.82
N ARG A 155 -4.67 -13.52 2.51
CA ARG A 155 -5.49 -14.48 1.77
C ARG A 155 -5.48 -15.82 2.50
N ASP A 156 -6.61 -16.18 3.10
CA ASP A 156 -6.79 -17.52 3.66
C ASP A 156 -6.60 -18.53 2.54
N LEU A 157 -5.66 -19.45 2.71
CA LEU A 157 -5.48 -20.54 1.76
C LEU A 157 -6.77 -21.33 1.72
N ASN A 158 -7.31 -21.53 0.53
CA ASN A 158 -8.43 -22.45 0.40
C ASN A 158 -7.96 -23.88 0.74
N ARG A 159 -8.88 -24.79 1.03
CA ARG A 159 -8.51 -26.16 1.46
C ARG A 159 -7.56 -26.88 0.49
N LEU A 160 -7.67 -26.62 -0.82
CA LEU A 160 -6.80 -27.23 -1.82
C LEU A 160 -5.40 -26.63 -1.79
N GLU A 161 -5.29 -25.31 -1.65
CA GLU A 161 -4.01 -24.61 -1.52
C GLU A 161 -3.29 -25.04 -0.25
N MET A 162 -4.00 -25.21 0.86
CA MET A 162 -3.43 -25.72 2.11
C MET A 162 -2.84 -27.12 1.95
N VAL A 163 -3.55 -28.05 1.29
CA VAL A 163 -3.04 -29.40 0.99
C VAL A 163 -1.83 -29.35 0.05
N GLY A 164 -1.87 -28.48 -0.96
CA GLY A 164 -0.76 -28.28 -1.88
C GLY A 164 0.50 -27.77 -1.17
N GLU A 165 0.37 -26.75 -0.33
CA GLU A 165 1.49 -26.19 0.43
C GLU A 165 2.03 -27.17 1.48
N THR A 166 1.18 -27.99 2.12
CA THR A 166 1.65 -29.03 3.05
C THR A 166 2.45 -30.11 2.32
N LEU A 167 1.99 -30.55 1.14
CA LEU A 167 2.71 -31.53 0.34
C LEU A 167 4.07 -30.98 -0.14
N ARG A 168 4.08 -29.74 -0.65
CA ARG A 168 5.31 -29.06 -1.08
C ARG A 168 6.33 -28.98 0.06
N ALA A 169 5.89 -28.51 1.23
CA ALA A 169 6.77 -28.41 2.41
C ALA A 169 7.29 -29.77 2.88
N ALA A 170 6.48 -30.83 2.81
CA ALA A 170 6.92 -32.19 3.17
C ALA A 170 7.96 -32.74 2.18
N LEU A 171 7.81 -32.46 0.89
CA LEU A 171 8.76 -32.87 -0.15
C LEU A 171 10.08 -32.10 -0.09
N GLU A 172 10.05 -30.80 0.24
CA GLU A 172 11.26 -29.99 0.44
C GLU A 172 12.07 -30.40 1.69
N ALA A 173 11.45 -31.11 2.63
CA ALA A 173 12.09 -31.58 3.86
C ALA A 173 12.71 -32.98 3.77
N LEU A 174 12.54 -33.68 2.64
CA LEU A 174 13.15 -34.99 2.33
C LEU A 174 14.43 -34.83 1.52
#